data_AF-A0A920K4J1-F1
#
_entry.id   AF-A0A920K4J1-F1
#
_cell.length_a   1.000
_cell.length_b   1.000
_cell.length_c   1.000
_cell.angle_alpha   90.00
_cell.angle_beta   90.00
_cell.angle_gamma   90.00
#
_symmetry.space_group_name_H-M   'P 1'
#
loop_
_entity.id
_entity.type
_entity.pdbx_description
1 polymer ?
#
loop_
_entity_poly.entity_id
_entity_poly.type
_entity_poly.pdbx_seq_one_letter_code
_entity_poly.pdbx_strand_id
1 'polypeptide(L)'
;MSHAAVLLNGKKNNIPSARVKPNDTISLVEKAKAQLRVKSSLELAEQIGIPDWVSVDAKKMEGVYKRVPDRGDLPPDINESLIVELYSR
;
A
#
# COMPACT_ATOMS: atom_id res chain seq x y z
N MET A 1 -8.30 -6.07 2.16
CA MET A 1 -9.23 -4.92 2.31
C MET A 1 -10.69 -5.30 2.59
N SER A 2 -11.22 -6.40 2.06
CA SER A 2 -12.65 -6.83 2.14
C SER A 2 -13.32 -6.85 3.54
N HIS A 3 -12.53 -6.92 4.62
CA HIS A 3 -13.04 -6.81 6.00
C HIS A 3 -13.24 -5.37 6.48
N ALA A 4 -13.20 -4.40 5.57
CA ALA A 4 -13.43 -2.99 5.83
C ALA A 4 -12.61 -2.42 7.01
N ALA A 5 -11.36 -2.89 7.13
CA ALA A 5 -10.42 -2.52 8.19
C ALA A 5 -9.57 -1.28 7.84
N VAL A 6 -9.67 -0.81 6.59
CA VAL A 6 -8.86 0.28 6.04
C VAL A 6 -9.70 1.54 5.87
N LEU A 7 -9.12 2.67 6.24
CA LEU A 7 -9.64 4.02 6.06
C LEU A 7 -8.77 4.72 5.01
N LEU A 8 -9.39 5.26 3.97
CA LEU A 8 -8.76 6.15 3.00
C LEU A 8 -9.22 7.58 3.32
N ASN A 9 -8.30 8.47 3.66
CA ASN A 9 -8.59 9.85 4.06
C ASN A 9 -9.68 9.93 5.14
N GLY A 10 -9.62 9.02 6.12
CA GLY A 10 -10.59 8.92 7.22
C GLY A 10 -11.94 8.25 6.86
N LYS A 11 -12.17 7.90 5.59
CA LYS A 11 -13.38 7.20 5.16
C LYS A 11 -13.14 5.70 5.00
N LYS A 12 -14.07 4.89 5.49
CA LYS A 12 -14.00 3.43 5.37
C LYS A 12 -14.00 3.02 3.90
N ASN A 13 -12.92 2.39 3.45
CA ASN A 13 -12.79 1.89 2.09
C ASN A 13 -12.70 0.36 2.11
N ASN A 14 -13.70 -0.29 1.53
CA ASN A 14 -13.74 -1.74 1.44
C ASN A 14 -13.37 -2.29 0.05
N ILE A 15 -13.11 -1.41 -0.93
CA ILE A 15 -12.91 -1.79 -2.33
C ILE A 15 -11.41 -1.99 -2.58
N PRO A 16 -10.93 -3.24 -2.80
CA PRO A 16 -9.50 -3.50 -3.00
C PRO A 16 -8.93 -2.87 -4.27
N SER A 17 -9.78 -2.69 -5.29
CA SER A 17 -9.43 -2.04 -6.56
C SER A 17 -9.51 -0.51 -6.52
N ALA A 18 -9.70 0.08 -5.34
CA ALA A 18 -9.73 1.54 -5.21
C ALA A 18 -8.36 2.12 -5.59
N ARG A 19 -8.37 3.07 -6.53
CA ARG A 19 -7.15 3.80 -6.92
C ARG A 19 -6.81 4.85 -5.87
N VAL A 20 -5.59 4.78 -5.36
CA VAL A 20 -5.02 5.74 -4.41
C VAL A 20 -4.35 6.87 -5.20
N LYS A 21 -4.53 8.11 -4.77
CA LYS A 21 -3.90 9.29 -5.36
C LYS A 21 -2.69 9.72 -4.52
N PRO A 22 -1.68 10.37 -5.13
CA PRO A 22 -0.61 11.01 -4.37
C PRO A 22 -1.16 11.91 -3.25
N ASN A 23 -0.50 11.86 -2.10
CA ASN A 23 -0.85 12.48 -0.82
C ASN A 23 -2.07 11.90 -0.09
N ASP A 24 -2.67 10.81 -0.59
CA ASP A 24 -3.72 10.14 0.18
C ASP A 24 -3.14 9.50 1.45
N THR A 25 -3.88 9.66 2.55
CA THR A 25 -3.56 9.08 3.85
C THR A 25 -4.39 7.82 4.06
N ILE A 26 -3.71 6.70 4.23
CA ILE A 26 -4.30 5.39 4.48
C ILE A 26 -4.08 5.07 5.96
N SER A 27 -5.16 4.86 6.71
CA SER A 27 -5.11 4.49 8.12
C SER A 27 -5.94 3.24 8.39
N LEU A 28 -5.75 2.65 9.56
CA LEU A 28 -6.53 1.51 10.02
C LEU A 28 -7.59 1.95 11.03
N VAL A 29 -8.74 1.27 11.05
CA VAL A 29 -9.74 1.43 12.11
C VAL A 29 -9.16 0.97 13.45
N GLU A 30 -9.54 1.59 14.57
CA GLU A 30 -8.98 1.28 15.89
C GLU A 30 -9.09 -0.21 16.27
N LYS A 31 -10.23 -0.84 15.96
CA LYS A 31 -10.44 -2.28 16.17
C LYS A 31 -9.45 -3.15 15.40
N ALA A 32 -8.97 -2.68 14.25
CA ALA A 32 -7.99 -3.39 13.43
C ALA A 32 -6.56 -3.14 13.92
N LYS A 33 -6.25 -1.95 14.47
CA LYS A 33 -4.94 -1.64 15.07
C LYS A 33 -4.57 -2.58 16.22
N ALA A 34 -5.55 -3.08 16.96
CA ALA A 34 -5.35 -4.05 18.04
C ALA A 34 -5.06 -5.49 17.56
N GLN A 35 -5.26 -5.80 16.28
CA GLN A 35 -5.12 -7.16 15.78
C GLN A 35 -3.65 -7.58 15.69
N LEU A 36 -3.33 -8.78 16.19
CA LEU A 36 -1.97 -9.32 16.19
C LEU A 36 -1.35 -9.36 14.79
N ARG A 37 -2.15 -9.75 13.79
CA ARG A 37 -1.78 -9.73 12.36
C ARG A 37 -1.24 -8.39 11.89
N VAL A 38 -1.80 -7.27 12.32
CA VAL A 38 -1.34 -5.93 11.90
C VAL A 38 0.02 -5.63 12.52
N LYS A 39 0.21 -5.97 13.80
CA LYS A 39 1.48 -5.76 14.51
C LYS A 39 2.61 -6.59 13.91
N SER A 40 2.38 -7.89 13.68
CA SER A 40 3.38 -8.77 13.06
C SER A 40 3.72 -8.35 11.63
N SER A 41 2.74 -7.85 10.86
CA SER A 41 3.01 -7.30 9.52
C SER A 41 3.84 -6.02 9.55
N LEU A 42 3.69 -5.18 10.59
CA LEU A 42 4.46 -3.96 10.74
C LEU A 42 5.94 -4.28 11.05
N GLU A 43 6.19 -5.23 11.95
CA GLU A 43 7.54 -5.72 12.27
C GLU A 43 8.22 -6.31 11.02
N LEU A 44 7.47 -7.07 10.22
CA LEU A 44 7.98 -7.63 8.97
C LEU A 44 8.24 -6.54 7.91
N ALA A 45 7.41 -5.50 7.86
CA ALA A 45 7.63 -4.37 6.95
C ALA A 45 8.89 -3.57 7.32
N GLU A 46 9.22 -3.44 8.61
CA GLU A 46 10.48 -2.82 9.06
C GLU A 46 11.70 -3.63 8.63
N GLN A 47 11.61 -4.97 8.58
CA GLN A 47 12.70 -5.84 8.11
C GLN A 47 12.92 -5.78 6.59
N ILE A 48 11.85 -5.70 5.81
CA ILE A 48 11.91 -5.67 4.34
C ILE A 48 12.35 -4.29 3.84
N GLY A 49 12.06 -3.24 4.61
CA GLY A 49 12.25 -1.86 4.21
C GLY A 49 11.01 -1.29 3.52
N ILE A 50 10.75 0.00 3.75
CA ILE A 50 9.60 0.70 3.19
C ILE A 50 10.06 1.42 1.91
N PRO A 51 9.34 1.26 0.78
CA PRO A 51 9.68 1.96 -0.45
C PRO A 51 9.56 3.48 -0.33
N ASP A 52 10.41 4.23 -1.02
CA ASP A 52 10.49 5.71 -0.91
C ASP A 52 9.19 6.45 -1.30
N TRP A 53 8.37 5.83 -2.15
CA TRP A 53 7.09 6.36 -2.60
C TRP A 53 5.95 6.18 -1.57
N VAL A 54 6.20 5.47 -0.46
CA VAL A 54 5.30 5.34 0.68
C VAL A 54 5.97 5.88 1.95
N SER A 55 5.21 6.56 2.80
CA SER A 55 5.62 6.87 4.16
C SER A 55 4.78 6.06 5.11
N VAL A 56 5.37 5.27 6.00
CA VAL A 56 4.62 4.54 7.03
C VAL A 56 5.02 5.07 8.41
N ASP A 57 4.04 5.54 9.17
CA ASP A 57 4.18 5.83 10.59
C ASP A 57 3.74 4.59 11.39
N ALA A 58 4.73 3.86 11.89
CA ALA A 58 4.53 2.65 12.69
C ALA A 58 3.78 2.91 14.01
N LYS A 59 3.95 4.10 14.61
CA LYS A 59 3.31 4.44 15.89
C LYS A 59 1.82 4.71 15.70
N LYS A 60 1.48 5.44 14.64
CA LYS A 60 0.08 5.75 14.33
C LYS A 60 -0.62 4.66 13.52
N MET A 61 0.14 3.74 12.93
CA MET A 61 -0.34 2.77 11.93
C MET A 61 -1.04 3.50 10.77
N GLU A 62 -0.37 4.52 10.26
CA GLU A 62 -0.83 5.38 9.17
C GLU A 62 0.21 5.37 8.07
N GLY A 63 -0.23 5.30 6.82
CA GLY A 63 0.60 5.33 5.63
C GLY A 63 0.19 6.49 4.74
N VAL A 64 1.14 7.28 4.25
CA VAL A 64 0.90 8.32 3.24
C VAL A 64 1.50 7.85 1.92
N TYR A 65 0.68 7.87 0.88
CA TYR A 65 1.14 7.60 -0.48
C TYR A 65 1.78 8.88 -1.04
N LYS A 66 3.11 8.96 -1.07
CA LYS A 66 3.82 10.21 -1.40
C LYS A 66 3.73 10.54 -2.89
N ARG A 67 4.07 9.56 -3.74
CA ARG A 67 4.16 9.74 -5.20
C ARG A 67 3.85 8.45 -5.94
N VAL A 68 3.57 8.57 -7.22
CA VAL A 68 3.52 7.42 -8.12
C VAL A 68 4.95 6.88 -8.30
N PRO A 69 5.18 5.56 -8.10
CA PRO A 69 6.50 4.97 -8.30
C PRO A 69 6.93 5.09 -9.76
N ASP A 70 8.21 5.42 -9.97
CA ASP A 70 8.82 5.36 -11.30
C ASP A 70 9.24 3.94 -11.64
N ARG A 71 9.51 3.65 -12.92
CA ARG A 71 9.92 2.31 -13.35
C ARG A 71 11.15 1.79 -12.60
N GLY A 72 12.07 2.69 -12.19
CA GLY A 72 13.26 2.34 -11.42
C GLY A 72 12.99 1.94 -9.97
N ASP A 73 11.84 2.31 -9.41
CA ASP A 73 11.42 1.93 -8.05
C ASP A 73 10.76 0.53 -8.01
N LEU A 74 10.55 -0.08 -9.18
CA LEU A 74 9.93 -1.39 -9.34
C LEU A 74 10.99 -2.47 -9.61
N PRO A 75 10.77 -3.71 -9.15
CA PRO A 75 11.69 -4.82 -9.40
C PRO A 75 12.05 -4.95 -10.90
N PRO A 76 13.33 -5.15 -11.24
CA PRO A 76 13.77 -5.28 -12.64
C PRO A 76 13.26 -6.57 -13.30
N ASP A 77 12.83 -7.55 -12.51
CA ASP A 77 12.39 -8.87 -12.97
C ASP A 77 11.09 -8.83 -13.80
N ILE A 78 10.36 -7.71 -13.79
CA ILE A 78 9.11 -7.54 -14.53
C ILE A 78 9.40 -6.90 -15.90
N ASN A 79 9.30 -7.69 -16.97
CA ASN A 79 9.42 -7.17 -18.34
C ASN A 79 8.04 -6.81 -18.92
N GLU A 80 7.70 -5.52 -18.84
CA GLU A 80 6.42 -4.97 -19.33
C GLU A 80 6.26 -5.09 -20.85
N SER A 81 7.36 -5.15 -21.62
CA SER A 81 7.32 -5.27 -23.08
C SER A 81 6.60 -6.54 -23.54
N LEU A 82 6.78 -7.65 -22.79
CA LEU A 82 6.09 -8.92 -23.07
C LEU A 82 4.57 -8.81 -22.91
N ILE A 83 4.10 -7.96 -21.99
CA ILE A 83 2.68 -7.73 -21.75
C ILE A 83 2.08 -6.86 -22.86
N VAL A 84 2.81 -5.82 -23.30
CA VAL A 84 2.39 -4.96 -24.41
C VAL A 84 2.27 -5.79 -25.69
N GLU A 85 3.25 -6.63 -26.00
CA GLU A 85 3.22 -7.52 -27.17
C GLU A 85 2.01 -8.48 -27.16
N LEU A 86 1.61 -8.99 -25.99
CA LEU A 86 0.47 -9.90 -25.85
C LEU A 86 -0.87 -9.23 -26.16
N TYR A 87 -1.07 -7.99 -25.70
CA TYR A 87 -2.31 -7.23 -25.92
C TYR A 87 -2.32 -6.41 -27.23
N SER A 88 -1.23 -6.47 -28.01
CA SER A 88 -1.12 -5.86 -29.34
C SER A 88 -1.59 -6.79 -30.47
N ARG A 89 -2.06 -8.00 -30.14
CA ARG A 89 -2.64 -8.98 -31.07
C ARG A 89 -4.16 -8.91 -31.11
#